data_AF-A0A527ZJZ9-F1
#
_entry.id   AF-A0A527ZJZ9-F1
#
_cell.length_a   1.000
_cell.length_b   1.000
_cell.length_c   1.000
_cell.angle_alpha   90.00
_cell.angle_beta   90.00
_cell.angle_gamma   90.00
#
_symmetry.space_group_name_H-M   'P 1'
#
loop_
_entity.id
_entity.type
_entity.pdbx_description
1 polymer ?
#
loop_
_entity_poly.entity_id
_entity_poly.type
_entity_poly.pdbx_seq_one_letter_code
_entity_poly.pdbx_strand_id
1 'polypeptide(L)' 'MNPANSILLSPADNVAVANGRIEIGAVLPGGAVATALIEPGHKVAIKPIVAGEAVVKYAQAIGRATQD' A
#
# COMPACT_ATOMS: atom_id res chain seq x y z
N MET A 1 -13.91 12.29 12.39
CA MET A 1 -13.17 11.14 11.83
C MET A 1 -12.13 11.71 10.89
N ASN A 2 -10.84 11.42 11.10
CA ASN A 2 -9.84 11.75 10.11
C ASN A 2 -10.08 10.82 8.91
N PRO A 3 -10.34 11.33 7.69
CA PRO A 3 -10.50 10.46 6.53
C PRO A 3 -9.27 9.57 6.41
N ALA A 4 -9.46 8.29 6.08
CA ALA A 4 -8.34 7.41 5.81
C ALA A 4 -7.59 7.93 4.58
N ASN A 5 -6.28 8.21 4.72
CA ASN A 5 -5.42 8.72 3.64
C ASN A 5 -4.99 7.63 2.64
N SER A 6 -5.62 6.46 2.69
CA SER A 6 -5.36 5.36 1.75
C SER A 6 -6.63 4.55 1.47
N ILE A 7 -6.65 3.92 0.30
CA ILE A 7 -7.74 3.07 -0.20
C ILE A 7 -7.22 1.64 -0.40
N LEU A 8 -7.72 0.74 0.44
CA LEU A 8 -7.64 -0.71 0.26
C LEU A 8 -8.95 -1.18 -0.37
N LEU A 9 -8.91 -1.76 -1.57
CA LEU A 9 -10.13 -2.08 -2.33
C LEU A 9 -10.61 -3.50 -2.08
N SER A 10 -9.67 -4.41 -1.82
CA SER A 10 -9.97 -5.80 -1.49
C SER A 10 -9.15 -6.23 -0.28
N PRO A 11 -9.69 -7.11 0.60
CA PRO A 11 -8.90 -7.78 1.63
C PRO A 11 -7.74 -8.63 1.07
N ALA A 12 -7.80 -9.00 -0.21
CA ALA A 12 -6.74 -9.76 -0.89
C ALA A 12 -5.59 -8.87 -1.41
N ASP A 13 -5.75 -7.54 -1.41
CA ASP A 13 -4.71 -6.62 -1.86
C ASP A 13 -3.50 -6.66 -0.90
N ASN A 14 -2.30 -6.51 -1.44
CA ASN A 14 -1.08 -6.28 -0.64
C ASN A 14 -0.53 -4.86 -0.77
N VAL A 15 -1.22 -4.01 -1.55
CA VAL A 15 -0.96 -2.57 -1.68
C VAL A 15 -2.24 -1.74 -1.53
N ALA A 16 -2.13 -0.59 -0.88
CA ALA A 16 -3.14 0.46 -0.88
C ALA A 16 -2.76 1.57 -1.87
N VAL A 17 -3.74 2.39 -2.27
CA VAL A 17 -3.50 3.63 -3.04
C VAL A 17 -3.70 4.82 -2.11
N ALA A 18 -2.77 5.76 -2.09
CA ALA A 18 -2.91 7.01 -1.35
C ALA A 18 -4.03 7.87 -1.99
N ASN A 19 -5.08 8.21 -1.23
CA ASN A 19 -6.10 9.20 -1.65
C ASN A 19 -5.86 10.59 -1.03
N GLY A 20 -4.84 10.69 -0.18
CA GLY A 20 -4.30 11.91 0.40
C GLY A 20 -2.82 11.70 0.71
N ARG A 21 -2.13 12.74 1.15
CA ARG A 21 -0.71 12.65 1.54
C ARG A 21 -0.54 11.73 2.75
N ILE A 22 0.41 10.80 2.68
CA ILE A 22 0.74 9.88 3.78
C ILE A 22 2.15 10.23 4.27
N GLU A 23 2.24 10.75 5.49
CA GLU A 23 3.51 11.09 6.13
C GLU A 23 4.27 9.84 6.62
N ILE A 24 5.58 9.97 6.78
CA ILE A 24 6.41 8.95 7.43
C ILE A 24 5.86 8.69 8.84
N GLY A 25 5.77 7.41 9.23
CA GLY A 25 5.24 7.00 10.53
C GLY A 25 3.71 6.85 10.56
N ALA A 26 3.00 7.18 9.48
CA ALA A 26 1.56 6.94 9.41
C ALA A 26 1.24 5.43 9.38
N VAL A 27 0.19 5.05 10.10
CA VAL A 27 -0.32 3.66 10.11
C VAL A 27 -1.15 3.42 8.85
N LEU A 28 -0.80 2.35 8.14
CA LEU A 28 -1.44 1.87 6.93
C LEU A 28 -2.50 0.79 7.25
N PRO A 29 -3.40 0.48 6.31
CA PRO A 29 -4.30 -0.66 6.45
C PRO A 29 -3.53 -1.95 6.80
N GLY A 30 -4.06 -2.75 7.71
CA GLY A 30 -3.37 -3.97 8.17
C GLY A 30 -2.25 -3.76 9.18
N GLY A 31 -1.95 -2.51 9.58
CA GLY A 31 -1.03 -2.20 10.67
C GLY A 31 0.43 -1.95 10.27
N ALA A 32 0.74 -1.99 8.97
CA ALA A 32 2.05 -1.53 8.48
C ALA A 32 2.25 -0.04 8.75
N VAL A 33 3.50 0.41 8.74
CA VAL A 33 3.87 1.82 8.98
C VAL A 33 4.58 2.36 7.74
N ALA A 34 4.18 3.53 7.28
CA ALA A 34 4.81 4.20 6.15
C ALA A 34 6.27 4.58 6.48
N THR A 35 7.22 4.08 5.68
CA THR A 35 8.66 4.34 5.83
C THR A 35 9.16 5.52 4.99
N ALA A 36 8.31 6.04 4.11
CA ALA A 36 8.57 7.17 3.24
C ALA A 36 7.31 8.03 3.10
N LEU A 37 7.49 9.27 2.62
CA LEU A 37 6.37 10.11 2.21
C LEU A 37 5.71 9.52 0.94
N ILE A 38 4.38 9.37 0.95
CA ILE A 38 3.62 8.91 -0.22
C ILE A 38 2.63 9.99 -0.67
N GLU A 39 2.79 10.45 -1.90
CA GLU A 39 1.90 11.42 -2.53
C GLU A 39 0.59 10.76 -3.03
N PRO A 40 -0.52 11.51 -3.14
CA PRO A 40 -1.78 10.99 -3.66
C PRO A 40 -1.63 10.31 -5.03
N GLY A 41 -2.35 9.21 -5.23
CA GLY A 41 -2.32 8.40 -6.46
C GLY A 41 -1.23 7.33 -6.50
N HIS A 42 -0.24 7.38 -5.60
CA HIS A 42 0.80 6.37 -5.51
C HIS A 42 0.33 5.13 -4.74
N LYS A 43 0.98 3.99 -5.03
CA LYS A 43 0.77 2.74 -4.31
C LYS A 43 1.73 2.64 -3.13
N VAL A 44 1.27 2.05 -2.04
CA VAL A 44 2.07 1.76 -0.85
C VAL A 44 1.82 0.31 -0.43
N ALA A 45 2.89 -0.42 -0.10
CA ALA A 45 2.80 -1.76 0.44
C ALA A 45 2.20 -1.73 1.85
N ILE A 46 1.24 -2.62 2.12
CA ILE A 46 0.57 -2.74 3.43
C ILE A 46 1.02 -3.96 4.23
N LYS A 47 1.95 -4.73 3.67
CA LYS A 47 2.68 -5.86 4.27
C LYS A 47 3.96 -6.07 3.44
N PRO A 48 4.96 -6.84 3.93
CA PRO A 48 6.13 -7.20 3.13
C PRO A 48 5.72 -7.88 1.81
N ILE A 49 6.44 -7.57 0.73
CA ILE A 49 6.28 -8.19 -0.59
C ILE A 49 7.70 -8.50 -1.07
N VAL A 50 8.12 -9.76 -0.99
CA VAL A 50 9.51 -10.13 -1.32
C VAL A 50 9.76 -10.08 -2.82
N ALA A 51 11.02 -9.97 -3.24
CA ALA A 51 11.40 -9.97 -4.64
C ALA A 51 10.78 -11.17 -5.41
N GLY A 52 10.16 -10.88 -6.56
CA GLY A 52 9.45 -11.86 -7.38
C GLY A 52 8.00 -12.16 -6.94
N GLU A 53 7.60 -11.78 -5.72
CA GLU A 53 6.22 -11.94 -5.26
C GLU A 53 5.26 -11.03 -6.06
N ALA A 54 4.02 -11.49 -6.23
CA ALA A 54 3.00 -10.73 -6.94
C ALA A 54 2.62 -9.47 -6.15
N VAL A 55 2.62 -8.32 -6.82
CA VAL A 55 1.93 -7.12 -6.32
C VAL A 55 0.46 -7.25 -6.67
N VAL A 56 -0.42 -7.25 -5.66
CA VAL A 56 -1.86 -7.54 -5.78
C VAL A 56 -2.68 -6.29 -5.49
N LYS A 57 -3.46 -5.86 -6.48
CA LYS A 57 -4.46 -4.78 -6.37
C LYS A 57 -5.74 -5.16 -7.10
N TYR A 58 -6.89 -4.75 -6.60
CA TYR A 58 -8.20 -5.17 -7.12
C TYR A 58 -8.39 -6.70 -7.02
N ALA A 59 -7.75 -7.33 -6.02
CA ALA A 59 -7.63 -8.79 -5.91
C ALA A 59 -6.97 -9.48 -7.12
N GLN A 60 -6.23 -8.75 -7.95
CA GLN A 60 -5.53 -9.29 -9.13
C GLN A 60 -4.04 -8.99 -9.04
N ALA A 61 -3.21 -9.91 -9.54
CA ALA A 61 -1.78 -9.66 -9.69
C ALA A 61 -1.57 -8.61 -10.81
N ILE A 62 -0.97 -7.47 -10.46
CA ILE A 62 -0.71 -6.35 -11.38
C ILE A 62 0.75 -6.24 -11.80
N GLY A 63 1.62 -7.09 -11.24
CA GLY A 63 3.05 -7.07 -11.46
C GLY A 63 3.78 -7.92 -10.41
N ARG A 64 5.10 -7.80 -10.37
CA ARG A 64 5.96 -8.47 -9.38
C ARG A 64 6.93 -7.47 -8.77
N ALA A 65 7.23 -7.64 -7.49
CA ALA A 65 8.26 -6.85 -6.82
C ALA A 65 9.63 -7.16 -7.43
N THR A 66 10.43 -6.13 -7.72
CA THR A 66 11.78 -6.29 -8.29
C THR A 66 12.85 -6.48 -7.22
N GLN A 67 12.56 -6.05 -6.00
CA GLN A 67 13.43 -6.07 -4.82
C GLN A 67 12.54 -6.21 -3.58
N ASP A 68 13.16 -6.54 -2.44
CA ASP A 68 12.51 -6.60 -1.12
C ASP A 68 12.15 -5.22 -0.56
#